data_AF-A0A7V7D2T2-F1
#
_entry.id   AF-A0A7V7D2T2-F1
#
_cell.length_a   1.000
_cell.length_b   1.000
_cell.length_c   1.000
_cell.angle_alpha   90.00
_cell.angle_beta   90.00
_cell.angle_gamma   90.00
#
_symmetry.space_group_name_H-M   'P 1'
#
loop_
_entity.id
_entity.type
_entity.pdbx_description
1 polymer ?
#
loop_
_entity_poly.entity_id
_entity_poly.type
_entity_poly.pdbx_seq_one_letter_code
_entity_poly.pdbx_strand_id
1 'polypeptide(L)'
;MERKEKYVYQEDQTQIDNPLLVETGFPPFDRVAPEHIVPAIEHVLRQANARLEALEQNLSPTWAGLLQPLEQLDIPFEYSWGVVSHLMGVKNSEALRKAHSQVLADIVQFGLRIKQSPAIYQGLLSIRDGDAWHKVDEAQQRIIEQKIRAAKHAGVGLSGEARERFNAIAEELSQLHTDFSNHVLDAAKAF
;
A
#
# COMPACT_ATOMS: atom_id res chain seq x y z
N MET A 1 2.88 -11.91 -33.29
CA MET A 1 1.47 -11.47 -33.31
C MET A 1 0.93 -11.69 -31.91
N GLU A 2 0.60 -10.57 -31.26
CA GLU A 2 0.26 -10.43 -29.85
C GLU A 2 -1.06 -11.14 -29.49
N ARG A 3 -1.07 -11.93 -28.41
CA ARG A 3 -2.30 -12.19 -27.65
C ARG A 3 -2.33 -11.25 -26.46
N LYS A 4 -3.16 -10.21 -26.56
CA LYS A 4 -3.61 -9.43 -25.41
C LYS A 4 -4.78 -10.20 -24.79
N GLU A 5 -4.51 -11.04 -23.79
CA GLU A 5 -5.57 -11.58 -22.95
C GLU A 5 -6.02 -10.48 -21.99
N LYS A 6 -7.17 -9.88 -22.31
CA LYS A 6 -7.91 -8.99 -21.43
C LYS A 6 -8.54 -9.84 -20.32
N TYR A 7 -8.04 -9.71 -19.10
CA TYR A 7 -8.77 -10.13 -17.92
C TYR A 7 -9.95 -9.16 -17.71
N VAL A 8 -11.14 -9.58 -18.09
CA VAL A 8 -12.38 -8.87 -17.79
C VAL A 8 -12.99 -9.54 -16.56
N TYR A 9 -12.77 -8.97 -15.38
CA TYR A 9 -13.55 -9.31 -14.20
C TYR A 9 -14.90 -8.58 -14.31
N GLN A 10 -16.00 -9.33 -14.25
CA GLN A 10 -17.34 -8.76 -14.13
C GLN A 10 -17.52 -8.24 -12.70
N GLU A 11 -17.37 -6.93 -12.50
CA GLU A 11 -17.63 -6.26 -11.21
C GLU A 11 -19.07 -5.77 -11.09
N ASP A 12 -19.58 -5.78 -9.86
CA ASP A 12 -20.85 -5.19 -9.44
C ASP A 12 -20.87 -3.69 -9.78
N GLN A 13 -21.79 -3.28 -10.65
CA GLN A 13 -21.84 -1.94 -11.26
C GLN A 13 -21.98 -0.78 -10.25
N THR A 14 -22.31 -1.07 -9.00
CA THR A 14 -22.38 -0.07 -7.91
C THR A 14 -21.01 0.29 -7.33
N GLN A 15 -19.98 -0.54 -7.53
CA GLN A 15 -18.63 -0.32 -6.99
C GLN A 15 -17.76 0.57 -7.90
N ILE A 16 -18.07 0.66 -9.20
CA ILE A 16 -17.27 1.39 -10.21
C ILE A 16 -17.43 2.93 -10.12
N ASP A 17 -18.46 3.46 -9.45
CA ASP A 17 -18.66 4.93 -9.34
C ASP A 17 -17.99 5.55 -8.10
N ASN A 18 -17.14 4.79 -7.38
CA ASN A 18 -16.39 5.35 -6.26
C ASN A 18 -15.20 6.21 -6.77
N PRO A 19 -15.14 7.52 -6.43
CA PRO A 19 -14.09 8.42 -6.93
C PRO A 19 -12.67 8.07 -6.46
N LEU A 20 -12.52 7.21 -5.44
CA LEU A 20 -11.23 6.74 -4.93
C LEU A 20 -10.71 5.47 -5.64
N LEU A 21 -11.48 4.91 -6.58
CA LEU A 21 -11.09 3.72 -7.37
C LEU A 21 -10.59 4.06 -8.78
N VAL A 22 -10.40 5.35 -9.09
CA VAL A 22 -9.72 5.74 -10.32
C VAL A 22 -8.22 5.44 -10.21
N GLU A 23 -7.59 4.99 -11.29
CA GLU A 23 -6.14 4.66 -11.29
C GLU A 23 -5.33 5.52 -12.27
N THR A 24 -5.96 6.53 -12.90
CA THR A 24 -5.31 7.37 -13.92
C THR A 24 -5.77 8.81 -13.83
N GLY A 25 -4.94 9.74 -14.33
CA GLY A 25 -5.25 11.16 -14.38
C GLY A 25 -5.08 11.85 -13.04
N PHE A 26 -5.81 12.95 -12.84
CA PHE A 26 -5.80 13.65 -11.56
C PHE A 26 -6.84 13.06 -10.61
N PRO A 27 -6.52 12.89 -9.31
CA PRO A 27 -7.50 12.45 -8.34
C PRO A 27 -8.72 13.41 -8.28
N PRO A 28 -9.96 12.90 -8.33
CA PRO A 28 -11.17 13.70 -8.37
C PRO A 28 -11.55 14.23 -6.98
N PHE A 29 -10.71 15.08 -6.39
CA PHE A 29 -10.86 15.62 -5.03
C PHE A 29 -12.19 16.32 -4.78
N ASP A 30 -12.82 16.87 -5.81
CA ASP A 30 -14.14 17.53 -5.77
C ASP A 30 -15.29 16.55 -5.53
N ARG A 31 -15.12 15.26 -5.85
CA ARG A 31 -16.12 14.21 -5.69
C ARG A 31 -15.92 13.33 -4.46
N VAL A 32 -14.75 13.39 -3.81
CA VAL A 32 -14.43 12.52 -2.66
C VAL A 32 -15.18 12.98 -1.41
N ALA A 33 -15.84 12.04 -0.75
CA ALA A 33 -16.60 12.22 0.48
C ALA A 33 -16.26 11.10 1.49
N PRO A 34 -16.40 11.32 2.81
CA PRO A 34 -16.01 10.33 3.84
C PRO A 34 -16.65 8.94 3.66
N GLU A 35 -17.89 8.88 3.20
CA GLU A 35 -18.63 7.64 2.92
C GLU A 35 -18.01 6.76 1.82
N HIS A 36 -17.18 7.34 0.95
CA HIS A 36 -16.48 6.61 -0.10
C HIS A 36 -15.25 5.84 0.42
N ILE A 37 -14.71 6.23 1.58
CA ILE A 37 -13.38 5.79 2.03
C ILE A 37 -13.37 4.31 2.38
N VAL A 38 -14.22 3.90 3.33
CA VAL A 38 -14.27 2.51 3.78
C VAL A 38 -14.49 1.54 2.62
N PRO A 39 -15.53 1.69 1.77
CA PRO A 39 -15.75 0.74 0.67
C PRO A 39 -14.64 0.76 -0.38
N ALA A 40 -14.01 1.91 -0.65
CA ALA A 40 -12.88 1.98 -1.59
C ALA A 40 -11.65 1.25 -1.04
N ILE A 41 -11.28 1.53 0.21
CA ILE A 41 -10.07 0.96 0.82
C ILE A 41 -10.23 -0.55 1.01
N GLU A 42 -11.40 -1.03 1.43
CA GLU A 42 -11.66 -2.47 1.49
C GLU A 42 -11.55 -3.14 0.11
N HIS A 43 -12.07 -2.50 -0.94
CA HIS A 43 -11.96 -3.00 -2.30
C HIS A 43 -10.50 -3.07 -2.77
N VAL A 44 -9.75 -1.99 -2.59
CA VAL A 44 -8.32 -1.91 -2.93
C VAL A 44 -7.53 -2.97 -2.16
N LEU A 45 -7.76 -3.13 -0.86
CA LEU A 45 -7.10 -4.14 -0.04
C LEU A 45 -7.42 -5.56 -0.51
N ARG A 46 -8.68 -5.87 -0.86
CA ARG A 46 -9.03 -7.19 -1.39
C ARG A 46 -8.28 -7.50 -2.68
N GLN A 47 -8.31 -6.57 -3.63
CA GLN A 47 -7.60 -6.74 -4.91
C GLN A 47 -6.08 -6.84 -4.71
N ALA A 48 -5.51 -5.98 -3.87
CA ALA A 48 -4.08 -5.95 -3.61
C ALA A 48 -3.59 -7.21 -2.89
N ASN A 49 -4.39 -7.76 -1.96
CA ASN A 49 -4.06 -9.03 -1.31
C ASN A 49 -4.03 -10.18 -2.33
N ALA A 50 -5.03 -10.28 -3.21
CA ALA A 50 -5.08 -11.32 -4.25
C ALA A 50 -3.92 -11.20 -5.24
N ARG A 51 -3.60 -9.97 -5.69
CA ARG A 51 -2.47 -9.71 -6.58
C ARG A 51 -1.13 -10.03 -5.90
N LEU A 52 -0.98 -9.70 -4.61
CA LEU A 52 0.21 -10.02 -3.83
C LEU A 52 0.37 -11.54 -3.67
N GLU A 53 -0.69 -12.28 -3.35
CA GLU A 53 -0.64 -13.76 -3.29
C GLU A 53 -0.24 -14.38 -4.62
N ALA A 54 -0.83 -13.91 -5.73
CA ALA A 54 -0.47 -14.39 -7.07
C ALA A 54 1.00 -14.09 -7.42
N LEU A 55 1.51 -12.92 -7.01
CA LEU A 55 2.91 -12.55 -7.17
C LEU A 55 3.82 -13.46 -6.34
N GLU A 56 3.51 -13.67 -5.06
CA GLU A 56 4.31 -14.53 -4.17
C GLU A 56 4.42 -15.97 -4.70
N GLN A 57 3.39 -16.48 -5.37
CA GLN A 57 3.37 -17.82 -5.97
C GLN A 57 4.11 -17.93 -7.31
N ASN A 58 4.08 -16.88 -8.13
CA ASN A 58 4.60 -16.88 -9.50
C ASN A 58 5.82 -15.96 -9.69
N LEU A 59 6.46 -15.58 -8.59
CA LEU A 59 7.59 -14.65 -8.56
C LEU A 59 8.74 -15.16 -9.42
N SER A 60 9.27 -14.27 -10.26
CA SER A 60 10.56 -14.46 -10.93
C SER A 60 11.54 -13.39 -10.45
N PRO A 61 12.76 -13.75 -10.01
CA PRO A 61 13.74 -12.81 -9.46
C PRO A 61 14.41 -12.00 -10.57
N THR A 62 13.62 -11.17 -11.23
CA THR A 62 14.03 -10.21 -12.26
C THR A 62 13.29 -8.89 -12.03
N TRP A 63 13.78 -7.80 -12.63
CA TRP A 63 13.08 -6.51 -12.56
C TRP A 63 11.62 -6.62 -13.02
N ALA A 64 11.39 -7.25 -14.19
CA ALA A 64 10.06 -7.39 -14.76
C ALA A 64 9.17 -8.40 -14.00
N GLY A 65 9.75 -9.44 -13.42
CA GLY A 65 9.01 -10.50 -12.73
C GLY A 65 8.72 -10.24 -11.25
N LEU A 66 9.35 -9.21 -10.66
CA LEU A 66 9.19 -8.88 -9.25
C LEU A 66 8.91 -7.40 -9.01
N LEU A 67 9.80 -6.51 -9.47
CA LEU A 67 9.71 -5.08 -9.14
C LEU A 67 8.52 -4.41 -9.85
N GLN A 68 8.32 -4.68 -11.13
CA GLN A 68 7.19 -4.10 -11.88
C GLN A 68 5.82 -4.51 -11.31
N PRO A 69 5.53 -5.80 -11.00
CA PRO A 69 4.29 -6.18 -10.34
C PRO A 69 4.14 -5.55 -8.95
N LEU A 70 5.23 -5.40 -8.19
CA LEU A 70 5.18 -4.69 -6.90
C LEU A 70 4.81 -3.22 -7.07
N GLU A 71 5.38 -2.52 -8.04
CA GLU A 71 5.01 -1.12 -8.33
C GLU A 71 3.53 -1.01 -8.75
N GLN A 72 3.02 -1.98 -9.51
CA GLN A 72 1.59 -2.02 -9.89
C GLN A 72 0.65 -2.26 -8.70
N LEU A 73 1.13 -2.85 -7.60
CA LEU A 73 0.34 -2.95 -6.36
C LEU A 73 0.16 -1.61 -5.67
N ASP A 74 1.11 -0.67 -5.83
CA ASP A 74 1.10 0.61 -5.14
C ASP A 74 0.11 1.61 -5.78
N ILE A 75 -0.09 1.54 -7.10
CA ILE A 75 -0.93 2.50 -7.86
C ILE A 75 -2.33 2.68 -7.25
N PRO A 76 -3.12 1.63 -6.97
CA PRO A 76 -4.46 1.84 -6.38
C PRO A 76 -4.42 2.52 -5.02
N PHE A 77 -3.35 2.32 -4.23
CA PHE A 77 -3.19 3.01 -2.93
C PHE A 77 -2.81 4.48 -3.08
N GLU A 78 -2.08 4.86 -4.13
CA GLU A 78 -1.78 6.26 -4.42
C GLU A 78 -3.06 7.07 -4.66
N TYR A 79 -3.99 6.51 -5.46
CA TYR A 79 -5.24 7.18 -5.80
C TYR A 79 -6.35 7.04 -4.75
N SER A 80 -6.24 6.07 -3.85
CA SER A 80 -7.19 5.89 -2.74
C SER A 80 -6.62 6.47 -1.44
N TRP A 81 -5.74 5.73 -0.77
CA TRP A 81 -5.19 6.11 0.53
C TRP A 81 -4.36 7.40 0.48
N GLY A 82 -3.63 7.65 -0.60
CA GLY A 82 -2.90 8.91 -0.80
C GLY A 82 -3.82 10.13 -0.82
N VAL A 83 -4.96 10.02 -1.50
CA VAL A 83 -6.00 11.06 -1.55
C VAL A 83 -6.63 11.29 -0.18
N VAL A 84 -6.98 10.20 0.51
CA VAL A 84 -7.55 10.28 1.88
C VAL A 84 -6.56 10.94 2.85
N SER A 85 -5.29 10.53 2.81
CA SER A 85 -4.21 11.09 3.62
C SER A 85 -4.00 12.58 3.35
N HIS A 86 -4.08 13.00 2.08
CA HIS A 86 -4.00 14.41 1.71
C HIS A 86 -5.18 15.21 2.30
N LEU A 87 -6.40 14.72 2.14
CA LEU A 87 -7.61 15.37 2.68
C LEU A 87 -7.58 15.49 4.20
N MET A 88 -6.98 14.53 4.91
CA MET A 88 -6.76 14.62 6.36
C MET A 88 -5.90 15.81 6.75
N GLY A 89 -4.99 16.28 5.88
CA GLY A 89 -4.15 17.45 6.11
C GLY A 89 -4.80 18.77 5.67
N VAL A 90 -5.56 18.79 4.57
CA VAL A 90 -6.02 20.06 3.96
C VAL A 90 -7.53 20.32 4.10
N LYS A 91 -8.34 19.30 4.40
CA LYS A 91 -9.81 19.37 4.49
C LYS A 91 -10.34 18.48 5.62
N ASN A 92 -9.65 18.53 6.76
CA ASN A 92 -9.93 17.70 7.93
C ASN A 92 -11.32 17.97 8.53
N SER A 93 -12.07 16.91 8.83
CA SER A 93 -13.38 16.94 9.47
C SER A 93 -13.59 15.72 10.36
N GLU A 94 -14.55 15.77 11.29
CA GLU A 94 -14.87 14.64 12.17
C GLU A 94 -15.30 13.40 11.38
N ALA A 95 -16.15 13.57 10.37
CA ALA A 95 -16.57 12.47 9.49
C ALA A 95 -15.38 11.84 8.75
N LEU A 96 -14.43 12.66 8.28
CA LEU A 96 -13.23 12.18 7.61
C LEU A 96 -12.32 11.40 8.57
N ARG A 97 -12.10 11.93 9.77
CA ARG A 97 -11.31 11.23 10.82
C ARG A 97 -11.93 9.88 11.15
N LYS A 98 -13.24 9.83 11.34
CA LYS A 98 -13.96 8.58 11.67
C LYS A 98 -13.84 7.54 10.55
N ALA A 99 -13.95 7.95 9.28
CA ALA A 99 -13.78 7.05 8.15
C ALA A 99 -12.32 6.58 8.01
N HIS A 100 -11.35 7.48 8.17
CA HIS A 100 -9.92 7.16 8.16
C HIS A 100 -9.55 6.15 9.26
N SER A 101 -9.95 6.39 10.51
CA SER A 101 -9.62 5.50 11.64
C SER A 101 -10.20 4.10 11.50
N GLN A 102 -11.31 3.92 10.79
CA GLN A 102 -11.91 2.60 10.57
C GLN A 102 -11.04 1.67 9.72
N VAL A 103 -10.24 2.22 8.81
CA VAL A 103 -9.43 1.43 7.86
C VAL A 103 -7.92 1.58 8.06
N LEU A 104 -7.50 2.45 8.98
CA LEU A 104 -6.07 2.71 9.24
C LEU A 104 -5.32 1.43 9.61
N ALA A 105 -5.90 0.61 10.49
CA ALA A 105 -5.28 -0.65 10.92
C ALA A 105 -5.04 -1.59 9.73
N ASP A 106 -6.04 -1.78 8.88
CA ASP A 106 -5.95 -2.67 7.72
C ASP A 106 -4.89 -2.20 6.71
N ILE A 107 -4.79 -0.88 6.49
CA ILE A 107 -3.74 -0.27 5.65
C ILE A 107 -2.35 -0.56 6.23
N VAL A 108 -2.16 -0.34 7.53
CA VAL A 108 -0.88 -0.57 8.20
C VAL A 108 -0.50 -2.06 8.12
N GLN A 109 -1.44 -2.95 8.41
CA GLN A 109 -1.24 -4.40 8.33
C GLN A 109 -0.86 -4.85 6.92
N PHE A 110 -1.53 -4.35 5.89
CA PHE A 110 -1.20 -4.67 4.50
C PHE A 110 0.20 -4.17 4.11
N GLY A 111 0.53 -2.93 4.49
CA GLY A 111 1.87 -2.37 4.27
C GLY A 111 2.98 -3.17 4.94
N LEU A 112 2.73 -3.68 6.16
CA LEU A 112 3.64 -4.60 6.85
C LEU A 112 3.70 -5.97 6.15
N ARG A 113 2.57 -6.52 5.68
CA ARG A 113 2.51 -7.79 4.95
C ARG A 113 3.45 -7.78 3.74
N ILE A 114 3.39 -6.73 2.90
CA ILE A 114 4.29 -6.61 1.75
C ILE A 114 5.75 -6.58 2.19
N LYS A 115 6.09 -5.71 3.14
CA LYS A 115 7.49 -5.51 3.57
C LYS A 115 8.06 -6.73 4.31
N GLN A 116 7.21 -7.50 4.97
CA GLN A 116 7.57 -8.72 5.70
C GLN A 116 7.41 -10.00 4.87
N SER A 117 7.05 -9.91 3.59
CA SER A 117 6.91 -11.09 2.73
C SER A 117 8.26 -11.79 2.54
N PRO A 118 8.42 -13.05 3.00
CA PRO A 118 9.67 -13.79 2.80
C PRO A 118 9.96 -14.05 1.32
N ALA A 119 8.91 -14.34 0.53
CA ALA A 119 9.06 -14.62 -0.90
C ALA A 119 9.61 -13.41 -1.66
N ILE A 120 9.04 -12.22 -1.43
CA ILE A 120 9.53 -10.97 -2.04
C ILE A 120 10.94 -10.66 -1.57
N TYR A 121 11.21 -10.76 -0.26
CA TYR A 121 12.52 -10.47 0.29
C TYR A 121 13.61 -11.39 -0.29
N GLN A 122 13.35 -12.70 -0.39
CA GLN A 122 14.28 -13.64 -1.02
C GLN A 122 14.43 -13.38 -2.52
N GLY A 123 13.35 -12.99 -3.21
CA GLY A 123 13.40 -12.58 -4.61
C GLY A 123 14.31 -11.37 -4.83
N LEU A 124 14.23 -10.35 -3.95
CA LEU A 124 15.10 -9.17 -4.00
C LEU A 124 16.57 -9.53 -3.73
N LEU A 125 16.84 -10.40 -2.75
CA LEU A 125 18.19 -10.89 -2.49
C LEU A 125 18.74 -11.67 -3.68
N SER A 126 17.92 -12.50 -4.32
CA SER A 126 18.29 -13.27 -5.51
C SER A 126 18.65 -12.37 -6.70
N ILE A 127 17.94 -11.25 -6.87
CA ILE A 127 18.32 -10.26 -7.89
C ILE A 127 19.67 -9.63 -7.54
N ARG A 128 19.84 -9.18 -6.29
CA ARG A 128 21.06 -8.49 -5.83
C ARG A 128 22.30 -9.38 -5.91
N ASP A 129 22.18 -10.64 -5.53
CA ASP A 129 23.31 -11.57 -5.38
C ASP A 129 23.56 -12.42 -6.65
N GLY A 130 22.71 -12.27 -7.68
CA GLY A 130 22.76 -13.08 -8.89
C GLY A 130 22.99 -12.27 -10.18
N ASP A 131 22.97 -12.97 -11.32
CA ASP A 131 23.27 -12.39 -12.64
C ASP A 131 22.30 -11.28 -13.08
N ALA A 132 21.09 -11.25 -12.51
CA ALA A 132 20.11 -10.20 -12.78
C ALA A 132 20.58 -8.82 -12.31
N TRP A 133 21.48 -8.75 -11.31
CA TRP A 133 22.08 -7.50 -10.82
C TRP A 133 22.81 -6.72 -11.91
N HIS A 134 23.50 -7.43 -12.80
CA HIS A 134 24.27 -6.83 -13.89
C HIS A 134 23.40 -6.40 -15.08
N LYS A 135 22.10 -6.71 -15.05
CA LYS A 135 21.14 -6.36 -16.11
C LYS A 135 20.26 -5.16 -15.77
N VAL A 136 20.36 -4.66 -14.55
CA VAL A 136 19.62 -3.49 -14.06
C VAL A 136 20.54 -2.28 -14.00
N ASP A 137 19.99 -1.08 -14.21
CA ASP A 137 20.75 0.17 -14.12
C ASP A 137 20.99 0.59 -12.66
N GLU A 138 21.81 1.63 -12.44
CA GLU A 138 22.17 2.10 -11.10
C GLU A 138 20.95 2.55 -10.27
N ALA A 139 19.95 3.16 -10.90
CA ALA A 139 18.73 3.59 -10.20
C ALA A 139 17.92 2.37 -9.74
N GLN A 140 17.77 1.38 -10.61
CA GLN A 140 17.13 0.11 -10.29
C GLN A 140 17.87 -0.66 -9.18
N GLN A 141 19.21 -0.71 -9.24
CA GLN A 141 20.05 -1.26 -8.17
C GLN A 141 19.76 -0.59 -6.82
N ARG A 142 19.74 0.75 -6.81
CA ARG A 142 19.43 1.54 -5.61
C ARG A 142 18.02 1.25 -5.09
N ILE A 143 17.02 1.06 -5.96
CA ILE A 143 15.65 0.70 -5.57
C ILE A 143 15.63 -0.68 -4.88
N ILE A 144 16.31 -1.67 -5.45
CA ILE A 144 16.40 -3.03 -4.89
C ILE A 144 17.02 -2.99 -3.49
N GLU A 145 18.14 -2.30 -3.32
CA GLU A 145 18.80 -2.15 -2.03
C GLU A 145 17.92 -1.46 -0.98
N GLN A 146 17.18 -0.42 -1.38
CA GLN A 146 16.23 0.26 -0.50
C GLN A 146 15.11 -0.66 -0.05
N LYS A 147 14.53 -1.44 -0.97
CA LYS A 147 13.48 -2.40 -0.63
C LYS A 147 14.00 -3.50 0.30
N ILE A 148 15.22 -4.03 0.08
CA ILE A 148 15.87 -4.99 1.00
C ILE A 148 16.05 -4.38 2.39
N ARG A 149 16.55 -3.14 2.48
CA ARG A 149 16.72 -2.44 3.77
C ARG A 149 15.37 -2.20 4.46
N ALA A 150 14.36 -1.77 3.71
CA ALA A 150 13.02 -1.52 4.23
C ALA A 150 12.39 -2.81 4.79
N ALA A 151 12.56 -3.95 4.12
CA ALA A 151 12.09 -5.24 4.62
C ALA A 151 12.76 -5.63 5.94
N LYS A 152 14.09 -5.43 6.05
CA LYS A 152 14.82 -5.64 7.32
C LYS A 152 14.30 -4.75 8.44
N HIS A 153 14.12 -3.45 8.17
CA HIS A 153 13.58 -2.50 9.15
C HIS A 153 12.12 -2.78 9.51
N ALA A 154 11.35 -3.39 8.60
CA ALA A 154 9.99 -3.85 8.85
C ALA A 154 9.94 -5.20 9.59
N GLY A 155 11.08 -5.79 9.96
CA GLY A 155 11.11 -7.01 10.74
C GLY A 155 10.86 -8.29 9.94
N VAL A 156 11.19 -8.34 8.64
CA VAL A 156 11.04 -9.56 7.81
C VAL A 156 11.74 -10.81 8.40
N GLY A 157 12.77 -10.61 9.23
CA GLY A 157 13.48 -11.68 9.93
C GLY A 157 12.88 -12.09 11.28
N LEU A 158 11.80 -11.44 11.72
CA LEU A 158 11.10 -11.76 12.97
C LEU A 158 10.05 -12.86 12.74
N SER A 159 9.81 -13.69 13.75
CA SER A 159 8.83 -14.77 13.73
C SER A 159 8.11 -14.90 15.07
N GLY A 160 6.92 -15.52 15.05
CA GLY A 160 6.12 -15.77 16.26
C GLY A 160 5.79 -14.48 17.01
N GLU A 161 5.85 -14.56 18.35
CA GLU A 161 5.52 -13.45 19.26
C GLU A 161 6.28 -12.16 18.95
N ALA A 162 7.54 -12.24 18.54
CA ALA A 162 8.34 -11.06 18.21
C ALA A 162 7.78 -10.29 17.00
N ARG A 163 7.26 -11.01 16.00
CA ARG A 163 6.62 -10.40 14.82
C ARG A 163 5.26 -9.84 15.17
N GLU A 164 4.46 -10.56 15.95
CA GLU A 164 3.16 -10.08 16.44
C GLU A 164 3.32 -8.78 17.24
N ARG A 165 4.30 -8.73 18.15
CA ARG A 165 4.62 -7.54 18.93
C ARG A 165 5.08 -6.37 18.05
N PHE A 166 5.91 -6.63 17.03
CA PHE A 166 6.32 -5.60 16.08
C PHE A 166 5.12 -4.99 15.36
N ASN A 167 4.20 -5.84 14.88
CA ASN A 167 3.02 -5.38 14.16
C ASN A 167 2.08 -4.57 15.05
N ALA A 168 1.83 -5.02 16.28
CA ALA A 168 1.03 -4.29 17.25
C ALA A 168 1.61 -2.90 17.57
N ILE A 169 2.94 -2.80 17.71
CA ILE A 169 3.61 -1.50 17.93
C ILE A 169 3.46 -0.59 16.71
N ALA A 170 3.60 -1.12 15.49
CA ALA A 170 3.47 -0.32 14.27
C ALA A 170 2.05 0.22 14.07
N GLU A 171 1.04 -0.58 14.39
CA GLU A 171 -0.37 -0.15 14.41
C GLU A 171 -0.61 0.94 15.46
N GLU A 172 -0.16 0.71 16.70
CA GLU A 172 -0.31 1.68 17.80
C GLU A 172 0.38 3.01 17.47
N LEU A 173 1.60 2.99 16.93
CA LEU A 173 2.31 4.21 16.51
C LEU A 173 1.56 4.97 15.41
N SER A 174 0.95 4.27 14.47
CA SER A 174 0.19 4.90 13.38
C SER A 174 -1.08 5.58 13.91
N GLN A 175 -1.75 4.95 14.87
CA GLN A 175 -2.91 5.52 15.56
C GLN A 175 -2.50 6.76 16.37
N LEU A 176 -1.46 6.64 17.20
CA LEU A 176 -0.95 7.75 18.03
C LEU A 176 -0.51 8.96 17.19
N HIS A 177 0.14 8.73 16.05
CA HIS A 177 0.51 9.81 15.12
C HIS A 177 -0.72 10.55 14.58
N THR A 178 -1.76 9.80 14.21
CA THR A 178 -3.03 10.35 13.73
C THR A 178 -3.71 11.17 14.82
N ASP A 179 -3.79 10.64 16.04
CA ASP A 179 -4.41 11.31 17.18
C ASP A 179 -3.66 12.58 17.57
N PHE A 180 -2.32 12.54 17.62
CA PHE A 180 -1.50 13.72 17.86
C PHE A 180 -1.78 14.82 16.84
N SER A 181 -1.80 14.48 15.55
CA SER A 181 -2.06 15.43 14.46
C SER A 181 -3.44 16.07 14.58
N ASN A 182 -4.47 15.27 14.93
CA ASN A 182 -5.82 15.75 15.16
C ASN A 182 -5.89 16.69 16.38
N HIS A 183 -5.24 16.33 17.50
CA HIS A 183 -5.21 17.16 18.69
C HIS A 183 -4.51 18.51 18.46
N VAL A 184 -3.40 18.53 17.71
CA VAL A 184 -2.73 19.79 17.33
C VAL A 184 -3.66 20.68 16.51
N LEU A 185 -4.38 20.10 15.54
CA LEU A 185 -5.33 20.86 14.72
C LEU A 185 -6.51 21.39 15.54
N ASP A 186 -7.04 20.59 16.47
CA ASP A 186 -8.16 20.99 17.32
C ASP A 186 -7.75 22.11 18.28
N ALA A 187 -6.57 22.01 18.89
CA ALA A 187 -6.02 23.06 19.72
C ALA A 187 -5.87 24.36 18.92
N ALA A 188 -5.32 24.30 17.71
CA ALA A 188 -5.13 25.48 16.85
C ALA A 188 -6.46 26.13 16.42
N LYS A 189 -7.54 25.36 16.22
CA LYS A 189 -8.87 25.88 15.85
C LYS A 189 -9.65 26.50 17.02
N ALA A 190 -9.28 26.17 18.26
CA ALA A 190 -9.96 26.66 19.46
C ALA A 190 -9.51 28.07 19.88
N PHE A 191 -8.39 28.56 19.33
CA PHE A 191 -7.89 29.94 19.51
C PHE A 191 -8.34 30.84 18.36
#